data_AF-A0A212EQ69-F1
#
_entry.id   AF-A0A212EQ69-F1
#
_cell.length_a   1.000
_cell.length_b   1.000
_cell.length_c   1.000
_cell.angle_alpha   90.00
_cell.angle_beta   90.00
_cell.angle_gamma   90.00
#
_symmetry.space_group_name_H-M   'P 1'
#
loop_
_entity.id
_entity.type
_entity.pdbx_description
1 polymer ?
#
loop_
_entity_poly.entity_id
_entity_poly.type
_entity_poly.pdbx_seq_one_letter_code
_entity_poly.pdbx_strand_id
1 'polypeptide(L)'
;MFTCKKCNTRNSKFITKLAYYKGVVIVICDGCENKHLIADNLNWFTDMNGKKNIEDIMAEKGETVQKISSKDLEYVANEIVSNIETKALDG
;
A
#
# COMPACT_ATOMS: atom_id res chain seq x y z
N MET A 1 3.35 -2.02 -5.12
CA MET A 1 4.57 -2.78 -4.77
C MET A 1 5.55 -1.82 -4.11
N PHE A 2 6.22 -2.22 -3.03
CA PHE A 2 7.21 -1.37 -2.36
C PHE A 2 8.40 -2.21 -1.87
N THR A 3 9.54 -1.57 -1.65
CA THR A 3 10.72 -2.22 -1.05
C THR A 3 10.88 -1.75 0.38
N CYS A 4 10.86 -2.66 1.34
CA CYS A 4 11.05 -2.33 2.74
C CYS A 4 12.48 -1.83 2.96
N LYS A 5 12.66 -0.58 3.42
CA LYS A 5 13.99 -0.01 3.67
C LYS A 5 14.70 -0.57 4.90
N LYS A 6 13.98 -1.26 5.78
CA LYS A 6 14.56 -1.91 6.97
C LYS A 6 15.24 -3.24 6.63
N CYS A 7 14.65 -4.05 5.76
CA CYS A 7 15.12 -5.41 5.45
C CYS A 7 15.37 -5.69 3.97
N ASN A 8 15.16 -4.71 3.09
CA ASN A 8 15.28 -4.80 1.63
C ASN A 8 14.33 -5.80 0.94
N THR A 9 13.42 -6.44 1.67
CA THR A 9 12.40 -7.31 1.07
C THR A 9 11.44 -6.52 0.21
N ARG A 10 11.25 -7.01 -1.02
CA ARG A 10 10.26 -6.47 -1.96
C ARG A 10 8.89 -7.06 -1.65
N ASN A 11 7.92 -6.20 -1.40
CA ASN A 11 6.58 -6.57 -0.95
C ASN A 11 5.54 -6.20 -2.00
N SER A 12 4.62 -7.14 -2.24
CA SER A 12 3.44 -6.97 -3.10
C SER A 12 2.19 -7.20 -2.26
N LYS A 13 1.38 -6.15 -2.08
CA LYS A 13 0.10 -6.20 -1.38
C LYS A 13 -0.97 -5.59 -2.29
N PHE A 14 -2.13 -6.23 -2.34
CA PHE A 14 -3.30 -5.66 -3.00
C PHE A 14 -3.98 -4.68 -2.03
N ILE A 15 -4.16 -3.45 -2.47
CA ILE A 15 -4.76 -2.37 -1.69
C ILE A 15 -5.80 -1.73 -2.58
N THR A 16 -7.02 -1.55 -2.09
CA THR A 16 -8.07 -0.90 -2.87
C THR A 16 -7.74 0.57 -3.07
N LYS A 17 -8.12 1.11 -4.23
CA LYS A 17 -7.95 2.53 -4.56
C LYS A 17 -8.60 3.43 -3.49
N LEU A 18 -9.77 3.03 -3.01
CA LEU A 18 -10.49 3.77 -1.97
C LEU A 18 -9.69 3.86 -0.67
N ALA A 19 -9.17 2.74 -0.17
CA ALA A 19 -8.37 2.72 1.05
C ALA A 19 -7.10 3.55 0.90
N TYR A 20 -6.43 3.46 -0.25
CA TYR A 20 -5.21 4.22 -0.52
C TYR A 20 -5.43 5.73 -0.50
N TYR A 21 -6.50 6.24 -1.12
CA TYR A 21 -6.73 7.68 -1.27
C TYR A 21 -7.58 8.32 -0.18
N LYS A 22 -8.40 7.55 0.54
CA LYS A 22 -9.36 8.08 1.52
C LYS A 22 -9.23 7.47 2.93
N GLY A 23 -8.24 6.60 3.15
CA GLY A 23 -8.06 5.92 4.43
C GLY A 23 -6.62 5.97 4.94
N VAL A 24 -6.37 5.09 5.91
CA VAL A 24 -5.05 4.76 6.43
C VAL A 24 -4.72 3.32 6.03
N VAL A 25 -3.55 3.11 5.45
CA VAL A 25 -3.09 1.81 4.95
C VAL A 25 -1.81 1.41 5.67
N ILE A 26 -1.89 0.33 6.45
CA ILE A 26 -0.76 -0.29 7.13
C ILE A 26 -0.64 -1.73 6.63
N VAL A 27 0.56 -2.14 6.23
CA VAL A 27 0.85 -3.50 5.74
C VAL A 27 1.88 -4.18 6.61
N ILE A 28 1.82 -5.51 6.70
CA ILE A 28 2.88 -6.30 7.31
C ILE A 28 3.89 -6.67 6.23
N CYS A 29 5.19 -6.46 6.51
CA CYS A 29 6.27 -6.84 5.62
C CYS A 29 6.54 -8.34 5.69
N ASP A 30 6.64 -9.01 4.55
CA ASP A 30 6.92 -10.45 4.43
C ASP A 30 8.35 -10.82 4.85
N GLY A 31 9.25 -9.84 5.01
CA GLY A 31 10.65 -10.07 5.37
C GLY A 31 11.01 -9.77 6.82
N CYS A 32 10.46 -8.70 7.40
CA CYS A 32 10.77 -8.30 8.77
C CYS A 32 9.57 -8.38 9.71
N GLU A 33 8.39 -8.79 9.22
CA GLU A 33 7.14 -8.99 9.96
C GLU A 33 6.63 -7.73 10.71
N ASN A 34 7.28 -6.59 10.51
CA ASN A 34 6.88 -5.33 11.10
C ASN A 34 5.77 -4.67 10.27
N LYS A 35 4.99 -3.82 10.93
CA LYS A 35 3.97 -2.98 10.29
C LYS A 35 4.64 -1.78 9.61
N HIS A 36 4.27 -1.53 8.35
CA HIS A 36 4.71 -0.40 7.54
C HIS A 36 3.51 0.43 7.12
N LEU A 37 3.58 1.74 7.39
CA LEU A 37 2.61 2.70 6.91
C LEU A 37 2.85 2.97 5.42
N ILE A 38 1.79 2.90 4.62
CA ILE A 38 1.80 3.12 3.17
C ILE A 38 1.06 4.40 2.80
N ALA A 39 -0.05 4.70 3.47
CA ALA A 39 -0.86 5.89 3.25
C ALA A 39 -1.55 6.31 4.55
N ASP A 40 -1.60 7.61 4.83
CA ASP A 40 -2.37 8.24 5.90
C ASP A 40 -3.06 9.49 5.36
N ASN A 41 -4.26 9.32 4.81
CA ASN A 41 -5.08 10.44 4.31
C ASN A 41 -6.10 10.94 5.34
N LEU A 42 -6.04 10.43 6.59
CA LEU A 42 -6.90 10.84 7.70
C LEU A 42 -6.12 11.60 8.80
N ASN A 43 -4.80 11.76 8.64
CA ASN A 43 -3.88 12.38 9.60
C ASN A 43 -3.88 11.66 10.97
N TRP A 44 -3.85 10.33 10.98
CA TRP A 44 -3.64 9.56 12.21
C TRP A 44 -2.25 9.77 12.81
N PHE A 45 -1.24 10.02 11.97
CA PHE A 45 0.14 10.23 12.36
C PHE A 45 0.53 11.70 12.11
N THR A 46 0.31 12.54 13.13
CA THR A 46 0.50 13.99 13.05
C THR A 46 1.97 14.43 13.02
N ASP A 47 2.89 13.53 13.34
CA ASP A 47 4.34 13.74 13.39
C ASP A 47 5.04 13.57 12.03
N MET A 48 4.29 13.29 10.96
CA MET A 48 4.86 13.05 9.62
C MET A 48 5.19 14.32 8.81
N ASN A 49 5.22 15.51 9.42
CA ASN A 49 5.51 16.79 8.73
C ASN A 49 4.63 17.03 7.48
N GLY A 50 3.38 16.59 7.51
CA GLY A 50 2.44 16.74 6.39
C GLY A 50 2.58 15.70 5.27
N LYS A 51 3.48 14.71 5.41
CA LYS A 51 3.60 13.58 4.49
C LYS A 51 2.44 12.62 4.70
N LYS A 52 1.77 12.26 3.62
CA LYS A 52 0.57 11.43 3.70
C LYS A 52 0.80 10.08 3.05
N ASN A 53 1.42 10.04 1.88
CA ASN A 53 1.51 8.82 1.10
C ASN A 53 2.97 8.43 0.80
N ILE A 54 3.18 7.17 0.42
CA ILE A 54 4.52 6.61 0.17
C ILE A 54 5.34 7.41 -0.86
N GLU A 55 4.69 8.11 -1.78
CA GLU A 55 5.35 8.97 -2.76
C GLU A 55 6.01 10.18 -2.09
N ASP A 56 5.33 10.83 -1.14
CA ASP A 56 5.88 11.96 -0.38
C ASP A 56 7.08 11.50 0.46
N ILE A 57 6.95 10.32 1.07
CA ILE A 57 7.97 9.72 1.94
C ILE A 57 9.20 9.28 1.14
N MET A 58 9.01 8.77 -0.08
CA MET A 58 10.11 8.31 -0.94
C MET A 58 10.78 9.47 -1.69
N ALA A 59 10.02 10.50 -2.07
CA ALA A 59 10.55 11.68 -2.76
C ALA A 59 11.63 12.40 -1.93
N GLU A 60 11.46 12.50 -0.61
CA GLU A 60 12.48 13.07 0.28
C GLU A 60 13.81 12.33 0.26
N LYS A 61 13.77 11.03 -0.06
CA LYS A 61 14.96 10.18 -0.15
C LYS A 61 15.54 10.15 -1.56
N GLY A 62 15.01 10.98 -2.47
CA GLY A 62 15.40 11.03 -3.88
C GLY A 62 14.87 9.85 -4.69
N GLU A 63 13.85 9.14 -4.21
CA GLU A 63 13.29 7.97 -4.86
C GLU A 63 11.92 8.25 -5.48
N THR A 64 11.68 7.70 -6.68
CA THR A 64 10.43 7.88 -7.41
C THR A 64 9.54 6.63 -7.31
N VAL A 65 8.26 6.84 -7.02
CA VAL A 65 7.24 5.79 -7.05
C VAL A 65 6.51 5.82 -8.39
N GLN A 66 6.45 4.70 -9.09
CA GLN A 66 5.64 4.58 -10.31
C GLN A 66 4.22 4.14 -9.99
N LYS A 67 3.24 4.94 -10.40
CA LYS A 67 1.82 4.53 -10.44
C LYS A 67 1.53 3.95 -11.82
N ILE A 68 1.26 2.65 -11.86
CA ILE A 68 0.81 1.98 -13.07
C ILE A 68 -0.72 1.88 -12.98
N SER A 69 -1.43 2.54 -13.90
CA SER A 69 -2.86 2.38 -14.07
C SER A 69 -3.15 1.98 -15.51
N SER A 70 -3.61 0.75 -15.72
CA SER A 70 -4.25 0.34 -16.97
C SER A 70 -5.63 -0.23 -16.65
N LYS A 71 -6.59 -0.05 -17.55
CA LYS A 71 -7.95 -0.59 -17.38
C LYS A 71 -7.93 -2.11 -17.26
N ASP A 72 -7.05 -2.77 -18.00
CA ASP A 72 -6.89 -4.22 -17.98
C ASP A 72 -6.37 -4.72 -16.62
N LEU A 73 -5.43 -3.99 -16.00
CA LEU A 73 -4.93 -4.32 -14.65
C LEU A 73 -5.99 -4.08 -13.58
N GLU A 74 -6.86 -3.09 -13.74
CA GLU A 74 -7.95 -2.81 -12.80
C GLU A 74 -9.02 -3.91 -12.83
N TYR A 75 -9.36 -4.44 -14.01
CA TYR A 75 -10.27 -5.58 -14.15
C TYR A 75 -9.72 -6.84 -13.46
N VAL A 76 -8.47 -7.20 -13.76
CA VAL A 76 -7.80 -8.37 -13.15
C VAL A 76 -7.66 -8.21 -11.64
N ALA A 77 -7.32 -7.01 -11.16
CA ALA A 77 -7.24 -6.75 -9.72
C ALA A 77 -8.60 -6.90 -9.03
N ASN A 78 -9.69 -6.42 -9.64
CA ASN A 78 -11.03 -6.57 -9.09
C ASN A 78 -11.46 -8.04 -9.03
N GLU A 79 -11.20 -8.82 -10.08
CA GLU A 79 -11.50 -10.26 -10.09
C GLU A 79 -10.73 -11.01 -8.97
N ILE A 80 -9.45 -10.70 -8.80
CA ILE A 80 -8.63 -11.28 -7.71
C ILE A 80 -9.19 -10.88 -6.33
N VAL A 81 -9.56 -9.62 -6.11
CA VAL A 81 -10.11 -9.16 -4.83
C VAL A 81 -11.44 -9.85 -4.51
N SER A 82 -12.35 -9.96 -5.48
CA SER A 82 -13.62 -10.67 -5.31
C SER A 82 -13.42 -12.14 -4.92
N ASN A 83 -12.39 -12.78 -5.47
CA ASN A 83 -12.03 -14.17 -5.16
C ASN A 83 -11.35 -14.34 -3.78
N ILE A 84 -10.75 -13.29 -3.23
CA ILE A 84 -10.19 -13.28 -1.87
C ILE A 84 -11.29 -13.05 -0.84
N GLU A 85 -12.23 -12.14 -1.10
CA GLU A 85 -13.36 -11.85 -0.21
C GLU A 85 -14.29 -13.06 -0.03
N THR A 86 -14.54 -13.81 -1.10
CA THR A 86 -15.31 -15.07 -1.03
C THR A 86 -14.63 -16.10 -0.14
N LYS A 87 -13.32 -16.34 -0.30
CA LYS A 87 -12.56 -17.27 0.55
C LYS A 87 -12.49 -16.86 2.04
N ALA A 88 -12.63 -15.58 2.36
CA ALA A 88 -12.60 -15.09 3.73
C ALA A 88 -13.91 -15.32 4.50
N LEU A 89 -15.00 -15.71 3.81
CA LEU A 89 -16.31 -16.03 4.40
C LEU A 89 -16.53 -17.53 4.60
N ASP A 90 -15.61 -18.36 4.11
CA ASP A 90 -15.71 -19.83 4.10
C ASP A 90 -14.95 -20.49 5.28
N GLY A 91 -14.47 -19.70 6.25
CA GLY A 91 -13.64 -20.14 7.38
C GLY A 91 -14.16 -19.72 8.74
#